data_AF-A0A7J4G4I7-F1
#
_entry.id   AF-A0A7J4G4I7-F1
#
_cell.length_a   1.000
_cell.length_b   1.000
_cell.length_c   1.000
_cell.angle_alpha   90.00
_cell.angle_beta   90.00
_cell.angle_gamma   90.00
#
_symmetry.space_group_name_H-M   'P 1'
#
loop_
_entity.id
_entity.type
_entity.pdbx_description
1 polymer ?
#
loop_
_entity_poly.entity_id
_entity_poly.type
_entity_poly.pdbx_seq_one_letter_code
_entity_poly.pdbx_strand_id
1 'polypeptide(L)'
;MALNADQIAELLKLRALGFSQAEIAKALETSQQVIAYQLKKLKEQAKLKGTDEVFNTALLGGLAGAAAGIGIVALLELLKNQKE
;
A
#
# COMPACT_ATOMS: atom_id res chain seq x y z
N MET A 1 -3.38 10.63 13.77
CA MET A 1 -2.32 11.06 12.84
C MET A 1 -2.57 10.41 11.49
N ALA A 2 -2.48 11.15 10.39
CA ALA A 2 -2.64 10.58 9.05
C ALA A 2 -1.33 9.92 8.63
N LEU A 3 -1.38 8.70 8.10
CA LEU A 3 -0.21 8.05 7.50
C LEU A 3 0.15 8.78 6.20
N ASN A 4 1.43 8.97 5.97
CA ASN A 4 1.93 9.47 4.69
C ASN A 4 1.86 8.38 3.60
N ALA A 5 2.15 8.74 2.36
CA ALA A 5 2.00 7.82 1.23
C ALA A 5 2.92 6.58 1.37
N ASP A 6 4.15 6.76 1.82
CA ASP A 6 5.13 5.68 2.01
C ASP A 6 4.67 4.71 3.10
N GLN A 7 4.14 5.24 4.21
CA GLN A 7 3.56 4.45 5.29
C GLN A 7 2.30 3.68 4.85
N ILE A 8 1.51 4.23 3.92
CA ILE A 8 0.36 3.54 3.35
C ILE A 8 0.81 2.37 2.45
N ALA A 9 1.85 2.58 1.64
CA ALA A 9 2.45 1.51 0.83
C ALA A 9 3.04 0.40 1.73
N GLU A 10 3.74 0.77 2.80
CA GLU A 10 4.29 -0.17 3.77
C GLU A 10 3.19 -0.95 4.52
N LEU A 11 2.11 -0.27 4.94
CA LEU A 11 0.93 -0.90 5.52
C LEU A 11 0.32 -1.94 4.57
N LEU A 12 0.17 -1.62 3.28
CA LEU A 12 -0.37 -2.54 2.29
C LEU A 12 0.53 -3.76 2.10
N LYS A 13 1.85 -3.55 2.01
CA LYS A 13 2.85 -4.62 1.88
C LYS A 13 2.76 -5.59 3.07
N LEU A 14 2.84 -5.07 4.29
CA LEU A 14 2.77 -5.89 5.50
C LEU A 14 1.42 -6.60 5.62
N ARG A 15 0.31 -5.91 5.29
CA ARG A 15 -1.01 -6.54 5.34
C ARG A 15 -1.16 -7.67 4.31
N ALA A 16 -0.62 -7.50 3.10
CA ALA A 16 -0.63 -8.51 2.05
C ALA A 16 0.20 -9.75 2.43
N LEU A 17 1.29 -9.56 3.19
CA LEU A 17 2.12 -10.63 3.71
C LEU A 17 1.54 -11.32 4.96
N GLY A 18 0.36 -10.91 5.43
CA GLY A 18 -0.36 -11.56 6.53
C GLY A 18 -0.06 -11.03 7.92
N PHE A 19 0.70 -9.94 8.06
CA PHE A 19 0.96 -9.32 9.36
C PHE A 19 -0.33 -8.81 10.02
N SER A 20 -0.37 -8.91 11.35
CA SER A 20 -1.47 -8.41 12.17
C SER A 20 -1.43 -6.88 12.30
N GLN A 21 -2.55 -6.25 12.64
CA GLN A 21 -2.62 -4.80 12.86
C GLN A 21 -1.70 -4.34 14.00
N ALA A 22 -1.48 -5.19 15.00
CA ALA A 22 -0.56 -4.94 16.10
C ALA A 22 0.90 -4.87 15.62
N GLU A 23 1.31 -5.82 14.79
CA GLU A 23 2.66 -5.85 14.21
C GLU A 23 2.89 -4.68 13.25
N ILE A 24 1.89 -4.34 12.43
CA ILE A 24 1.95 -3.19 11.52
C ILE A 24 2.04 -1.88 12.31
N ALA A 25 1.25 -1.72 13.37
CA ALA A 25 1.29 -0.54 14.24
C ALA A 25 2.68 -0.36 14.88
N LYS A 26 3.29 -1.46 15.33
CA LYS A 26 4.65 -1.47 15.85
C LYS A 26 5.68 -1.08 14.77
N ALA A 27 5.55 -1.63 13.56
CA ALA A 27 6.47 -1.36 12.45
C ALA A 27 6.40 0.10 11.94
N LEU A 28 5.21 0.70 11.99
CA LEU A 28 4.97 2.07 11.53
C LEU A 28 4.99 3.12 12.66
N GLU A 29 5.43 2.73 13.86
CA GLU A 29 5.51 3.59 15.05
C GLU A 29 4.21 4.38 15.31
N THR A 30 3.08 3.70 15.20
CA THR A 30 1.74 4.30 15.29
C THR A 30 0.79 3.42 16.11
N SER A 31 -0.45 3.86 16.29
CA SER A 31 -1.44 3.09 17.04
C SER A 31 -2.19 2.10 16.15
N GLN A 32 -2.62 0.97 16.72
CA GLN A 32 -3.48 0.01 16.03
C GLN A 32 -4.78 0.65 15.51
N GLN A 33 -5.30 1.67 16.21
CA GLN A 33 -6.48 2.42 15.79
C GLN A 33 -6.25 3.17 14.48
N VAL A 34 -5.05 3.75 14.29
CA VAL A 34 -4.67 4.41 13.03
C VAL A 34 -4.60 3.39 11.89
N ILE A 35 -4.01 2.21 12.14
CA ILE A 35 -3.96 1.12 11.16
C ILE A 35 -5.38 0.66 10.78
N ALA A 36 -6.24 0.42 11.77
CA ALA A 36 -7.62 0.00 11.55
C ALA A 36 -8.41 1.04 10.74
N TYR A 37 -8.26 2.33 11.08
CA TYR A 37 -8.88 3.42 10.34
C TYR A 37 -8.40 3.47 8.89
N GLN A 38 -7.10 3.38 8.65
CA GLN A 38 -6.55 3.44 7.29
C GLN A 38 -7.00 2.23 6.46
N LEU A 39 -6.99 1.01 7.02
CA LEU A 39 -7.51 -0.18 6.35
C LEU A 39 -8.99 -0.06 6.03
N LYS A 40 -9.79 0.52 6.94
CA LYS A 40 -11.21 0.79 6.70
C LYS A 40 -11.39 1.77 5.53
N LYS A 41 -10.63 2.87 5.52
CA LYS A 41 -10.66 3.86 4.45
C LYS A 41 -10.29 3.26 3.09
N LEU A 42 -9.20 2.47 3.03
CA LEU A 42 -8.78 1.78 1.81
C LEU A 42 -9.85 0.80 1.32
N LYS A 43 -10.49 0.05 2.23
CA LYS A 43 -11.59 -0.87 1.91
C LYS A 43 -12.80 -0.13 1.35
N GLU A 44 -13.17 1.01 1.92
CA GLU A 44 -14.27 1.86 1.43
C GLU A 44 -13.97 2.40 0.03
N GLN A 45 -12.74 2.89 -0.19
CA GLN A 45 -12.31 3.33 -1.53
C GLN A 45 -12.32 2.18 -2.54
N ALA A 46 -11.84 0.99 -2.16
CA ALA A 46 -11.79 -0.17 -3.03
C ALA A 46 -13.19 -0.64 -3.46
N LYS A 47 -14.20 -0.48 -2.59
CA LYS A 47 -15.60 -0.75 -2.94
C LYS A 47 -16.16 0.21 -3.98
N LEU A 48 -15.65 1.44 -4.04
CA LEU A 48 -16.14 2.49 -4.96
C LEU A 48 -15.40 2.48 -6.30
N LYS A 49 -14.09 2.24 -6.28
CA LYS A 49 -13.20 2.39 -7.44
C LYS A 49 -12.61 1.07 -7.96
N GLY A 50 -12.80 -0.02 -7.21
CA GLY A 50 -12.13 -1.29 -7.47
C GLY A 50 -10.86 -1.46 -6.64
N THR A 51 -10.55 -2.72 -6.30
CA THR A 51 -9.39 -3.09 -5.48
C THR A 51 -8.07 -2.73 -6.15
N ASP A 52 -7.97 -2.98 -7.46
CA ASP A 52 -6.73 -2.83 -8.21
C ASP A 52 -6.36 -1.36 -8.38
N GLU A 53 -7.35 -0.50 -8.67
CA GLU A 53 -7.13 0.95 -8.77
C GLU A 53 -6.61 1.52 -7.45
N VAL A 54 -7.23 1.15 -6.33
CA VAL A 54 -6.84 1.65 -5.00
C VAL A 54 -5.49 1.11 -4.57
N PHE A 55 -5.23 -0.18 -4.80
CA PHE A 55 -3.95 -0.81 -4.47
C PHE A 55 -2.81 -0.19 -5.28
N ASN A 56 -2.98 -0.08 -6.60
CA ASN A 56 -1.96 0.49 -7.48
C ASN A 56 -1.73 1.98 -7.17
N THR A 57 -2.78 2.76 -6.92
CA THR A 57 -2.65 4.18 -6.57
C THR A 57 -1.93 4.37 -5.24
N ALA A 58 -2.24 3.56 -4.23
CA ALA A 58 -1.60 3.64 -2.93
C ALA A 58 -0.12 3.21 -3.00
N LEU A 59 0.17 2.17 -3.78
CA LEU A 59 1.55 1.72 -4.01
C LEU A 59 2.33 2.78 -4.79
N LEU A 60 1.81 3.27 -5.93
CA LEU A 60 2.44 4.32 -6.73
C LEU A 60 2.57 5.64 -5.97
N GLY A 61 1.60 5.98 -5.12
CA GLY A 61 1.66 7.17 -4.27
C GLY A 61 2.81 7.11 -3.26
N GLY A 62 3.05 5.95 -2.63
CA GLY A 62 4.20 5.74 -1.75
C GLY A 62 5.53 5.56 -2.49
N LEU A 63 5.49 5.27 -3.79
CA LEU A 63 6.69 5.24 -4.63
C LEU A 63 7.04 6.60 -5.21
N ALA A 64 6.06 7.48 -5.45
CA ALA A 64 6.30 8.83 -5.96
C ALA A 64 6.96 9.75 -4.92
N GLY A 65 6.86 9.43 -3.62
CA GLY A 65 7.60 10.10 -2.54
C GLY A 65 9.06 9.65 -2.42
N ALA A 66 9.38 8.44 -2.88
CA ALA A 66 10.73 7.92 -2.92
C ALA A 66 11.36 8.20 -4.30
N ALA A 67 12.52 8.86 -4.33
CA ALA A 67 13.21 9.29 -5.55
C ALA A 67 13.74 8.16 -6.49
N ALA A 68 13.05 7.04 -6.67
CA ALA A 68 13.52 5.90 -7.47
C ALA A 68 12.38 5.21 -8.25
N GLY A 69 11.85 5.89 -9.27
CA GLY A 69 10.81 5.40 -10.19
C GLY A 69 11.22 4.29 -11.17
N ILE A 70 12.17 3.42 -10.84
CA ILE A 70 12.69 2.40 -11.78
C ILE A 70 12.30 0.97 -11.36
N GLY A 71 12.30 0.65 -10.07
CA GLY A 71 12.13 -0.73 -9.60
C GLY A 71 10.74 -1.33 -9.85
N ILE A 72 9.68 -0.57 -9.65
CA ILE A 72 8.30 -1.07 -9.78
C ILE A 72 7.77 -0.93 -11.21
N VAL A 73 8.22 0.07 -11.99
CA VAL A 73 7.92 0.14 -13.43
C VAL A 73 8.55 -1.06 -14.14
N ALA A 74 9.83 -1.36 -13.86
CA ALA A 74 10.49 -2.55 -14.38
C ALA A 74 9.79 -3.84 -13.93
N LEU A 75 9.31 -3.91 -12.68
CA LEU A 75 8.54 -5.08 -12.20
C LEU A 75 7.17 -5.21 -12.89
N LEU A 76 6.47 -4.10 -13.12
CA LEU A 76 5.18 -4.08 -13.82
C LEU A 76 5.33 -4.42 -15.31
N GLU A 77 6.38 -3.92 -15.97
CA GLU A 77 6.73 -4.27 -17.35
C GLU A 77 7.12 -5.75 -17.47
N LEU A 78 7.94 -6.27 -16.54
CA LEU A 78 8.30 -7.68 -16.49
C LEU A 78 7.06 -8.58 -16.35
N LEU A 79 6.12 -8.22 -15.46
CA LEU A 79 4.88 -8.99 -15.27
C LEU A 79 3.94 -8.91 -16.47
N LYS A 80 3.96 -7.81 -17.24
CA LYS A 80 3.21 -7.70 -18.51
C LYS A 80 3.82 -8.60 -19.60
N ASN A 81 5.14 -8.63 -19.73
CA ASN A 81 5.84 -9.45 -20.72
C ASN A 81 5.79 -10.98 -20.46
N GLN A 82 5.34 -11.42 -19.28
CA GLN A 82 5.18 -12.85 -18.97
C GLN A 82 3.80 -13.42 -19.37
N LYS A 83 2.88 -12.56 -19.86
CA LYS A 83 1.52 -12.97 -20.28
C LYS A 83 1.32 -13.02 -21.80
N GLU A 84 2.35 -12.68 -22.59
CA GLU A 84 2.44 -12.95 -24.04
C GLU A 84 3.29 -14.20 -24.29
#